data_AF-A0A9N7NFG1-F1
#
_entry.id   AF-A0A9N7NFG1-F1
#
_cell.length_a   1.000
_cell.length_b   1.000
_cell.length_c   1.000
_cell.angle_alpha   90.00
_cell.angle_beta   90.00
_cell.angle_gamma   90.00
#
_symmetry.space_group_name_H-M   'P 1'
#
loop_
_entity.id
_entity.type
_entity.pdbx_description
1 polymer ?
#
loop_
_entity_poly.entity_id
_entity_poly.type
_entity_poly.pdbx_seq_one_letter_code
_entity_poly.pdbx_strand_id
1 'polypeptide(L)'
;MESTAAMDVAIMETREASPAHLLIKIQSFSLPAKHGIKKFETTEFESGGHKWKLIIYPSGREREEGYVSVYLAIVDSGGLPVGWEVNVVFTISLLNQISGNTACL
;
A
#
# COMPACT_ATOMS: atom_id res chain seq x y z
N MET A 1 50.66 5.47 9.67
CA MET A 1 50.00 4.17 9.90
C MET A 1 48.89 4.44 10.89
N GLU A 2 47.66 4.08 10.50
CA GLU A 2 46.40 4.12 11.28
C GLU A 2 45.86 5.54 11.58
N SER A 3 44.59 5.88 11.38
CA SER A 3 43.36 5.10 11.25
C SER A 3 42.36 5.89 10.38
N THR A 4 41.84 5.29 9.31
CA THR A 4 40.67 5.80 8.61
C THR A 4 39.45 5.26 9.33
N ALA A 5 38.86 6.06 10.21
CA ALA A 5 37.53 5.79 10.71
C ALA A 5 36.55 6.03 9.55
N ALA A 6 36.01 4.95 8.99
CA ALA A 6 34.79 5.05 8.22
C ALA A 6 33.73 5.64 9.15
N MET A 7 33.39 6.91 8.95
CA MET A 7 32.12 7.42 9.44
C MET A 7 31.05 6.64 8.68
N ASP A 8 30.56 5.57 9.29
CA ASP A 8 29.25 5.01 8.98
C ASP A 8 28.26 6.16 9.13
N VAL A 9 28.00 6.83 8.01
CA VAL A 9 26.91 7.78 7.89
C VAL A 9 25.66 6.92 8.02
N ALA A 10 25.13 6.83 9.24
CA ALA A 10 23.77 6.40 9.44
C ALA A 10 22.89 7.42 8.70
N ILE A 11 22.53 7.10 7.45
CA ILE A 11 21.54 7.85 6.69
C ILE A 11 20.21 7.59 7.40
N MET A 12 19.90 8.40 8.40
CA MET A 12 18.55 8.50 8.94
C MET A 12 17.72 9.25 7.91
N GLU A 13 17.07 8.52 7.01
CA GLU A 13 16.06 9.13 6.13
C GLU A 13 14.87 9.54 6.99
N THR A 14 14.85 10.81 7.37
CA THR A 14 13.68 11.42 7.99
C THR A 14 12.63 11.66 6.91
N ARG A 15 11.46 11.03 7.05
CA ARG A 15 10.32 11.27 6.13
C ARG A 15 9.95 12.76 6.15
N GLU A 16 10.05 13.42 5.00
CA GLU A 16 9.72 14.85 4.82
C GLU A 16 8.21 15.12 4.92
N ALA A 17 7.36 14.11 4.73
CA ALA A 17 5.90 14.22 4.82
C ALA A 17 5.31 13.29 5.90
N SER A 18 4.25 13.75 6.56
CA SER A 18 3.44 12.89 7.42
C SER A 18 2.91 11.71 6.59
N PRO A 19 2.96 10.45 7.06
CA PRO A 19 2.51 9.32 6.26
C PRO A 19 1.04 9.54 5.89
N ALA A 20 0.71 9.37 4.61
CA ALA A 20 -0.69 9.34 4.20
C ALA A 20 -1.33 8.07 4.79
N HIS A 21 -1.93 8.21 5.97
CA HIS A 21 -2.66 7.12 6.61
C HIS A 21 -4.06 7.01 5.96
N LEU A 22 -4.20 6.10 5.01
CA LEU A 22 -5.51 5.75 4.44
C LEU A 22 -6.15 4.62 5.27
N LEU A 23 -7.25 4.94 5.96
CA LEU A 23 -8.08 3.95 6.65
C LEU A 23 -9.33 3.64 5.83
N ILE A 24 -9.53 2.36 5.49
CA ILE A 24 -10.68 1.92 4.70
C ILE A 24 -11.52 0.96 5.53
N LYS A 25 -12.83 1.22 5.59
CA LYS A 25 -13.79 0.31 6.20
C LYS A 25 -14.69 -0.27 5.12
N ILE A 26 -14.56 -1.57 4.88
CA ILE A 26 -15.45 -2.31 3.97
C ILE A 26 -16.64 -2.79 4.78
N GLN A 27 -17.81 -2.18 4.57
CA GLN A 27 -19.01 -2.51 5.36
C GLN A 27 -19.60 -3.88 5.02
N SER A 28 -19.43 -4.34 3.78
CA SER A 28 -20.12 -5.52 3.29
C SER A 28 -19.20 -6.40 2.45
N PHE A 29 -18.16 -6.94 3.08
CA PHE A 29 -17.12 -7.73 2.42
C PHE A 29 -17.64 -8.99 1.69
N SER A 30 -18.78 -9.55 2.13
CA SER A 30 -19.40 -10.72 1.51
C SER A 30 -20.23 -10.40 0.25
N LEU A 31 -20.59 -9.13 0.01
CA LEU A 31 -21.38 -8.75 -1.18
C LEU A 31 -20.57 -8.88 -2.48
N PRO A 32 -19.29 -8.49 -2.53
CA PRO A 32 -18.49 -8.68 -3.74
C PRO A 32 -18.49 -10.11 -4.27
N ALA A 33 -18.26 -11.09 -3.39
CA ALA A 33 -18.27 -12.51 -3.76
C ALA A 33 -19.65 -12.97 -4.25
N LYS A 34 -20.74 -12.47 -3.65
CA LYS A 34 -22.12 -12.85 -4.02
C LYS A 34 -22.61 -12.23 -5.33
N HIS A 35 -22.14 -11.03 -5.68
CA HIS A 35 -22.62 -10.28 -6.85
C HIS A 35 -21.61 -10.28 -8.01
N GLY A 36 -20.56 -11.11 -7.92
CA GLY A 36 -19.54 -11.20 -8.97
C GLY A 36 -18.64 -9.96 -9.09
N ILE A 37 -18.57 -9.12 -8.04
CA ILE A 37 -17.66 -7.97 -8.01
C ILE A 37 -16.26 -8.51 -7.73
N LYS A 38 -15.39 -8.43 -8.75
CA LYS A 38 -14.02 -8.97 -8.68
C LYS A 38 -13.08 -8.13 -7.83
N LYS A 39 -13.26 -6.80 -7.83
CA LYS A 39 -12.40 -5.85 -7.13
C LYS A 39 -13.16 -4.59 -6.73
N PHE A 40 -12.60 -3.85 -5.78
CA PHE A 40 -12.97 -2.46 -5.53
C PHE A 40 -11.73 -1.60 -5.37
N GLU A 41 -11.90 -0.30 -5.61
CA GLU A 41 -10.83 0.68 -5.58
C GLU A 41 -11.18 1.76 -4.53
N THR A 42 -10.18 2.26 -3.83
CA THR A 42 -10.37 3.34 -2.86
C THR A 42 -10.49 4.67 -3.56
N THR A 43 -10.88 5.70 -2.80
CA THR A 43 -10.60 7.07 -3.20
C THR A 43 -9.10 7.27 -3.38
N GLU A 44 -8.76 8.20 -4.25
CA GLU A 44 -7.39 8.62 -4.49
C GLU A 44 -6.86 9.42 -3.29
N PHE A 45 -5.57 9.29 -3.02
CA PHE A 45 -4.89 10.10 -2.01
C PHE A 45 -3.50 10.52 -2.51
N GLU A 46 -3.04 11.66 -2.03
CA GLU A 46 -1.73 12.21 -2.43
C GLU A 46 -0.68 11.94 -1.37
N SER A 47 0.48 11.46 -1.80
CA SER A 47 1.66 11.26 -0.95
C SER A 47 2.92 11.24 -1.80
N GLY A 48 4.01 11.84 -1.33
CA GLY A 48 5.27 11.87 -2.06
C GLY A 48 5.17 12.44 -3.47
N GLY A 49 4.27 13.40 -3.71
CA GLY A 49 4.06 14.02 -5.02
C GLY A 49 3.28 13.18 -6.04
N HIS A 50 2.75 12.03 -5.63
CA HIS A 50 1.98 11.14 -6.51
C HIS A 50 0.57 10.91 -5.97
N LYS A 51 -0.36 10.65 -6.90
CA LYS A 51 -1.71 10.17 -6.58
C LYS A 51 -1.73 8.65 -6.55
N TRP A 52 -2.19 8.13 -5.43
CA TRP A 52 -2.25 6.72 -5.11
C TRP A 52 -3.68 6.27 -4.88
N LYS A 53 -3.94 4.97 -5.07
CA LYS A 53 -5.16 4.28 -4.64
C LYS A 53 -4.83 2.86 -4.24
N LEU A 54 -5.66 2.25 -3.40
CA LEU A 54 -5.63 0.80 -3.21
C LEU A 54 -6.62 0.11 -4.14
N ILE A 55 -6.19 -1.03 -4.68
CA ILE A 55 -7.03 -1.97 -5.43
C ILE A 55 -7.11 -3.26 -4.62
N ILE A 56 -8.32 -3.66 -4.25
CA ILE A 56 -8.54 -4.80 -3.37
C ILE A 56 -9.39 -5.84 -4.08
N TYR A 57 -8.93 -7.09 -4.05
CA TYR A 57 -9.60 -8.26 -4.58
C TYR A 57 -10.04 -9.15 -3.41
N PRO A 58 -11.34 -9.15 -3.03
CA PRO A 58 -11.85 -9.90 -1.89
C PRO A 58 -11.64 -11.41 -1.94
N SER A 59 -11.52 -11.95 -3.15
CA SER A 59 -11.36 -13.38 -3.41
C SER A 59 -10.06 -13.69 -4.15
N GLY A 60 -9.09 -12.77 -4.03
CA GLY A 60 -7.81 -12.87 -4.69
C GLY A 60 -7.84 -12.48 -6.17
N ARG A 61 -6.67 -12.37 -6.77
CA ARG A 61 -6.52 -12.05 -8.19
C ARG A 61 -6.10 -13.29 -8.98
N GLU A 62 -6.82 -13.55 -10.07
CA GLU A 62 -6.51 -14.64 -11.01
C GLU A 62 -6.45 -16.02 -10.33
N ARG A 63 -5.26 -16.63 -10.19
CA ARG A 63 -5.09 -17.98 -9.62
C ARG A 63 -4.85 -17.98 -8.11
N GLU A 64 -4.83 -16.81 -7.47
CA GLU A 64 -4.60 -16.65 -6.03
C GLU A 64 -5.92 -16.83 -5.24
N GLU A 65 -6.56 -17.98 -5.37
CA GLU A 65 -7.79 -18.26 -4.63
C GLU A 65 -7.50 -18.49 -3.14
N GLY A 66 -8.44 -18.09 -2.27
CA GLY A 66 -8.35 -18.31 -0.82
C GLY A 66 -7.70 -17.17 -0.02
N TYR A 67 -7.26 -16.10 -0.68
CA TYR A 67 -6.67 -14.93 -0.05
C TYR A 67 -7.40 -13.64 -0.44
N VAL A 68 -7.10 -12.55 0.27
CA VAL A 68 -7.46 -11.19 -0.13
C VAL A 68 -6.22 -10.54 -0.72
N SER A 69 -6.22 -10.22 -2.01
CA SER A 69 -5.09 -9.54 -2.64
C SER A 69 -5.30 -8.02 -2.56
N VAL A 70 -4.29 -7.29 -2.10
CA VAL A 70 -4.31 -5.83 -1.93
C VAL A 70 -3.12 -5.23 -2.67
N TYR A 71 -3.36 -4.23 -3.50
CA TYR A 71 -2.33 -3.56 -4.30
C TYR A 71 -2.37 -2.06 -4.04
N LEU A 72 -1.19 -1.44 -3.92
CA LEU A 72 -1.02 0.01 -3.98
C LEU A 72 -0.69 0.40 -5.43
N ALA A 73 -1.47 1.30 -6.02
CA ALA A 73 -1.34 1.69 -7.42
C ALA A 73 -1.23 3.21 -7.57
N ILE A 74 -0.37 3.65 -8.50
CA ILE A 74 -0.35 5.03 -8.98
C ILE A 74 -1.52 5.22 -9.94
N VAL A 75 -2.24 6.34 -9.79
CA VAL A 75 -3.43 6.64 -10.58
C VAL A 75 -3.08 7.02 -12.02
N ASP A 76 -2.10 7.90 -12.21
CA ASP A 76 -1.71 8.42 -13.53
C ASP A 76 -0.33 7.90 -13.94
N SER A 77 -0.24 6.58 -14.15
CA SER A 77 1.00 5.97 -14.64
C SER A 77 1.20 6.11 -16.14
N GLY A 78 0.16 6.50 -16.89
CA GLY A 78 0.20 6.60 -18.35
C GLY A 78 0.99 7.81 -18.88
N GLY A 79 1.17 8.85 -18.07
CA GLY A 79 2.00 10.01 -18.38
C GLY A 79 3.48 9.85 -18.03
N LEU A 80 3.88 8.72 -17.44
CA LEU A 80 5.24 8.53 -16.94
C LEU A 80 6.19 8.05 -18.05
N PRO A 81 7.45 8.50 -18.06
CA PRO A 81 8.44 8.03 -19.03
C PRO A 81 8.66 6.52 -18.96
N VAL A 82 9.07 5.92 -20.08
CA VAL A 82 9.49 4.52 -20.12
C VAL A 82 10.67 4.31 -19.17
N GLY A 83 10.59 3.27 -18.33
CA GLY A 83 11.63 2.92 -17.35
C GLY A 83 11.60 3.75 -16.07
N TRP A 84 10.52 4.50 -15.83
CA TRP A 84 10.34 5.22 -14.56
C TRP A 84 10.03 4.26 -13.41
N GLU A 85 10.59 4.58 -12.24
CA GLU A 85 10.40 3.85 -10.99
C GLU A 85 10.21 4.85 -9.84
N VAL A 86 9.54 4.39 -8.78
CA VAL A 86 9.40 5.14 -7.52
C VAL A 86 9.72 4.23 -6.36
N ASN A 87 10.55 4.75 -5.44
CA ASN A 87 10.84 4.08 -4.19
C ASN A 87 9.75 4.42 -3.18
N VAL A 88 9.07 3.40 -2.66
CA VAL A 88 7.95 3.56 -1.73
C VAL A 88 8.18 2.68 -0.52
N VAL A 89 8.17 3.30 0.66
CA VAL A 89 8.04 2.59 1.94
C VAL A 89 6.60 2.71 2.38
N PHE A 90 5.88 1.58 2.41
CA PHE A 90 4.49 1.54 2.85
C PHE A 90 4.23 0.34 3.74
N THR A 91 3.14 0.43 4.49
CA THR A 91 2.68 -0.63 5.38
C THR A 91 1.19 -0.83 5.17
N ILE A 92 0.77 -2.08 4.97
CA ILE A 92 -0.64 -2.45 4.93
C ILE A 92 -0.95 -3.16 6.24
N SER A 93 -1.99 -2.71 6.94
CA SER A 93 -2.40 -3.32 8.21
C SER A 93 -3.86 -3.73 8.17
N LEU A 94 -4.16 -4.89 8.75
CA LEU A 94 -5.52 -5.37 8.94
C LEU A 94 -5.94 -5.18 10.40
N LEU A 95 -7.03 -4.43 10.62
CA LEU A 95 -7.62 -4.26 11.94
C LEU A 95 -8.59 -5.40 12.25
N ASN A 96 -8.30 -6.16 13.32
CA ASN A 96 -9.24 -7.09 13.91
C ASN A 96 -10.29 -6.29 14.71
N GLN A 97 -11.51 -6.22 14.17
CA GLN A 97 -12.59 -5.47 14.80
C GLN A 97 -13.18 -6.13 16.06
N ILE A 98 -12.84 -7.40 16.34
CA ILE A 98 -13.31 -8.13 17.53
C ILE A 98 -12.41 -7.82 18.73
N SER A 99 -11.10 -7.97 18.56
CA SER A 99 -10.11 -7.75 19.63
C SER A 99 -9.58 -6.32 19.68
N GLY A 100 -9.77 -5.52 18.63
CA GLY A 100 -9.21 -4.17 18.50
C GLY A 100 -7.71 -4.15 18.17
N ASN A 101 -7.07 -5.29 17.91
CA ASN A 101 -5.66 -5.35 17.54
C ASN A 101 -5.44 -5.20 16.03
N THR A 102 -4.29 -4.66 15.64
CA THR A 102 -3.89 -4.53 14.23
C THR A 102 -2.76 -5.50 13.92
N ALA A 103 -2.92 -6.29 12.86
CA ALA A 103 -1.83 -7.06 12.28
C ALA A 103 -1.21 -6.25 11.13
N CYS A 104 0.11 -6.10 11.14
CA CYS A 104 0.87 -5.64 9.98
C CYS A 104 0.98 -6.80 9.00
N LEU A 105 0.65 -6.57 7.73
CA LEU A 105 0.82 -7.51 6.64
C LEU A 105 2.16 -7.30 5.93
#